data_AF-W6T5B7-F1
#
_entry.id   AF-W6T5B7-F1
#
_cell.length_a   1.000
_cell.length_b   1.000
_cell.length_c   1.000
_cell.angle_alpha   90.00
_cell.angle_beta   90.00
_cell.angle_gamma   90.00
#
_symmetry.space_group_name_H-M   'P 1'
#
loop_
_entity.id
_entity.type
_entity.pdbx_description
1 polymer ?
#
loop_
_entity_poly.entity_id
_entity_poly.type
_entity_poly.pdbx_seq_one_letter_code
_entity_poly.pdbx_strand_id
1 'polypeptide(L)'
;MDELKQVAVLELQLITNKYQARFLNELLWQHYDYYREIVKYANHQIKYLRRNRDYQRLIKLKRAWKLKRTKQPTKANKKIVNDRLKVIMQAYGLDSDQGSKQRHSIGFSGFVKRHVNPRFKGLMSVAMQAIITDVWQGIDKVLYQGSKQLHIKRFAQFTIRSKQWNTQFSMDLNHRIFHFKRGKHRFKTARYRAYEREVFFSEYRQLKYIRLIQIAGNTHTKYAIQITYSGLPPRKRRTTRASSPVGIDIGPSTFAYYHHDKMNLSVLNPFFGDDTSKIKQLQHQMTHSQVENNPDAFELTANGKLKYIKGHKVRRTNNYKKLRRKLNYLYRLKSNHRKYYFETLSNELVALSHDIRMEKVSVAGWQAGLFGSSITNQAPSQLMAIIKRKLALFGYEPVLINTVKAKLSQYQHDTKQYHQANSDLNHRAKKINMDGTEYNAQRDVYSAFLATKVLDDCTISDISNDEFRHFLINQEQMVDRIKAEDNMILESMGISYHYTIS
;
A
#
# COMPACT_ATOMS: atom_id res chain seq x y z
N MET A 1 5.73 5.84 -20.07
CA MET A 1 4.44 6.44 -19.71
C MET A 1 3.59 5.38 -19.02
N ASP A 2 3.76 5.22 -17.70
CA ASP A 2 2.77 4.51 -16.90
C ASP A 2 1.73 5.54 -16.52
N GLU A 3 0.70 5.70 -17.36
CA GLU A 3 -0.58 6.17 -16.86
C GLU A 3 -0.87 5.30 -15.63
N LEU A 4 -0.83 5.90 -14.44
CA LEU A 4 -1.60 5.38 -13.33
C LEU A 4 -2.98 5.14 -13.92
N LYS A 5 -3.33 3.87 -14.18
CA LYS A 5 -4.67 3.51 -14.65
C LYS A 5 -5.59 3.90 -13.51
N GLN A 6 -6.01 5.15 -13.49
CA GLN A 6 -6.86 5.72 -12.46
C GLN A 6 -8.11 4.84 -12.43
N VAL A 7 -8.46 4.41 -11.23
CA VAL A 7 -9.59 3.52 -11.00
C VAL A 7 -10.42 4.03 -9.84
N ALA A 8 -11.73 3.97 -10.00
CA ALA A 8 -12.68 4.15 -8.93
C ALA A 8 -13.09 2.78 -8.40
N VAL A 9 -13.11 2.61 -7.08
CA VAL A 9 -13.42 1.34 -6.44
C VAL A 9 -14.59 1.51 -5.47
N LEU A 10 -15.66 0.74 -5.69
CA LEU A 10 -16.78 0.59 -4.76
C LEU A 10 -16.67 -0.75 -4.04
N GLU A 11 -16.84 -0.77 -2.73
CA GLU A 11 -16.88 -1.99 -1.93
C GLU A 11 -18.24 -2.10 -1.23
N LEU A 12 -18.99 -3.15 -1.55
CA LEU A 12 -20.31 -3.41 -1.00
C LEU A 12 -20.27 -4.67 -0.14
N GLN A 13 -20.38 -4.50 1.17
CA GLN A 13 -20.45 -5.63 2.09
C GLN A 13 -21.72 -6.45 1.81
N LEU A 14 -21.56 -7.77 1.69
CA LEU A 14 -22.67 -8.71 1.57
C LEU A 14 -23.21 -9.04 2.96
N ILE A 15 -24.53 -8.99 3.11
CA ILE A 15 -25.25 -9.48 4.28
C ILE A 15 -25.51 -10.96 4.05
N THR A 16 -24.88 -11.80 4.87
CA THR A 16 -24.86 -13.26 4.69
C THR A 16 -25.41 -13.96 5.93
N ASN A 17 -26.28 -14.95 5.74
CA ASN A 17 -26.55 -15.94 6.78
C ASN A 17 -25.43 -17.01 6.86
N LYS A 18 -25.51 -17.93 7.83
CA LYS A 18 -24.47 -18.98 8.02
C LYS A 18 -24.26 -19.87 6.79
N TYR A 19 -25.33 -20.26 6.11
CA TYR A 19 -25.29 -21.11 4.92
C TYR A 19 -24.62 -20.40 3.75
N GLN A 20 -25.02 -19.16 3.49
CA GLN A 20 -24.45 -18.28 2.47
C GLN A 20 -22.96 -17.98 2.72
N ALA A 21 -22.58 -17.72 3.98
CA ALA A 21 -21.18 -17.51 4.35
C ALA A 21 -20.32 -18.76 4.10
N ARG A 22 -20.84 -19.95 4.46
CA ARG A 22 -20.18 -21.25 4.18
C ARG A 22 -19.99 -21.44 2.67
N PHE A 23 -21.04 -21.20 1.88
CA PHE A 23 -20.97 -21.27 0.42
C PHE A 23 -19.88 -20.37 -0.16
N LEU A 24 -19.83 -19.08 0.23
CA LEU A 24 -18.81 -18.16 -0.25
C LEU A 24 -17.39 -18.58 0.18
N ASN A 25 -17.24 -19.09 1.40
CA ASN A 25 -15.96 -19.60 1.88
C ASN A 25 -15.47 -20.79 1.06
N GLU A 26 -16.33 -21.76 0.80
CA GLU A 26 -16.02 -22.95 -0.01
C GLU A 26 -15.69 -22.55 -1.44
N LEU A 27 -16.49 -21.66 -2.04
CA LEU A 27 -16.23 -21.12 -3.36
C LEU A 27 -14.83 -20.47 -3.45
N LEU A 28 -14.50 -19.59 -2.50
CA LEU A 28 -13.17 -18.97 -2.42
C LEU A 28 -12.08 -20.00 -2.21
N TRP A 29 -12.29 -20.99 -1.35
CA TRP A 29 -11.30 -22.02 -1.04
C TRP A 29 -10.96 -22.87 -2.27
N GLN A 30 -11.96 -23.32 -3.01
CA GLN A 30 -11.73 -24.11 -4.23
C GLN A 30 -10.93 -23.33 -5.28
N HIS A 31 -11.24 -22.04 -5.48
CA HIS A 31 -10.47 -21.18 -6.39
C HIS A 31 -9.07 -20.85 -5.87
N TYR A 32 -8.91 -20.71 -4.55
CA TYR A 32 -7.62 -20.52 -3.92
C TYR A 32 -6.73 -21.75 -4.07
N ASP A 33 -7.32 -22.94 -3.95
CA ASP A 33 -6.64 -24.22 -4.13
C ASP A 33 -6.11 -24.34 -5.57
N TYR A 34 -6.95 -24.05 -6.56
CA TYR A 34 -6.57 -23.93 -7.97
C TYR A 34 -5.42 -22.94 -8.20
N TYR A 35 -5.52 -21.72 -7.66
CA TYR A 35 -4.44 -20.71 -7.70
C TYR A 35 -3.13 -21.22 -7.11
N ARG A 36 -3.20 -21.88 -5.94
CA ARG A 36 -2.02 -22.37 -5.23
C ARG A 36 -1.30 -23.45 -6.04
N GLU A 37 -2.01 -24.39 -6.61
CA GLU A 37 -1.42 -25.45 -7.44
C GLU A 37 -0.76 -24.88 -8.70
N ILE A 38 -1.39 -23.88 -9.32
CA ILE A 38 -0.82 -23.13 -10.43
C ILE A 38 0.51 -22.45 -10.06
N VAL A 39 0.54 -21.72 -8.93
CA VAL A 39 1.76 -21.01 -8.50
C VAL A 39 2.87 -21.99 -8.13
N LYS A 40 2.55 -23.10 -7.45
CA LYS A 40 3.52 -24.15 -7.12
C LYS A 40 4.16 -24.72 -8.38
N TYR A 41 3.34 -25.10 -9.36
CA TYR A 41 3.84 -25.62 -10.63
C TYR A 41 4.72 -24.60 -11.35
N ALA A 42 4.28 -23.34 -11.46
CA ALA A 42 5.08 -22.28 -12.08
C ALA A 42 6.44 -22.09 -11.40
N ASN A 43 6.48 -22.07 -10.05
CA ASN A 43 7.73 -22.00 -9.30
C ASN A 43 8.64 -23.22 -9.56
N HIS A 44 8.08 -24.42 -9.71
CA HIS A 44 8.85 -25.61 -10.08
C HIS A 44 9.44 -25.48 -11.49
N GLN A 45 8.65 -25.05 -12.48
CA GLN A 45 9.15 -24.82 -13.84
C GLN A 45 10.27 -23.78 -13.88
N ILE A 46 10.12 -22.67 -13.15
CA ILE A 46 11.17 -21.64 -13.04
C ILE A 46 12.44 -22.23 -12.40
N LYS A 47 12.29 -23.07 -11.37
CA LYS A 47 13.42 -23.75 -10.73
C LYS A 47 14.11 -24.71 -11.70
N TYR A 48 13.38 -25.46 -12.52
CA TYR A 48 13.96 -26.35 -13.52
C TYR A 48 14.63 -25.59 -14.67
N LEU A 49 13.99 -24.55 -15.20
CA LEU A 49 14.58 -23.65 -16.20
C LEU A 49 15.92 -23.07 -15.70
N ARG A 50 15.96 -22.60 -14.45
CA ARG A 50 17.19 -22.06 -13.85
C ARG A 50 18.30 -23.09 -13.67
N ARG A 51 17.99 -24.39 -13.69
CA ARG A 51 18.97 -25.50 -13.66
C ARG A 51 19.43 -25.93 -15.05
N ASN A 52 18.72 -25.54 -16.11
CA ASN A 52 19.08 -25.88 -17.48
C ASN A 52 20.43 -25.23 -17.86
N ARG A 53 21.40 -26.05 -18.27
CA ARG A 53 22.78 -25.60 -18.55
C ARG A 53 22.82 -24.61 -19.72
N ASP A 54 22.05 -24.83 -20.77
CA ASP A 54 22.04 -23.95 -21.94
C ASP A 54 21.35 -22.62 -21.65
N TYR A 55 20.26 -22.64 -20.87
CA TYR A 55 19.66 -21.42 -20.35
C TYR A 55 20.67 -20.59 -19.54
N GLN A 56 21.39 -21.23 -18.60
CA GLN A 56 22.42 -20.55 -17.79
C GLN A 56 23.52 -19.94 -18.66
N ARG A 57 24.01 -20.67 -19.67
CA ARG A 57 25.02 -20.18 -20.63
C ARG A 57 24.54 -18.94 -21.37
N LEU A 58 23.33 -18.97 -21.93
CA LEU A 58 22.77 -17.85 -22.70
C LEU A 58 22.48 -16.62 -21.82
N ILE A 59 21.99 -16.81 -20.59
CA ILE A 59 21.80 -15.70 -19.63
C ILE A 59 23.14 -15.09 -19.19
N LYS A 60 24.16 -15.92 -18.94
CA LYS A 60 25.52 -15.46 -18.63
C LYS A 60 26.09 -14.63 -19.78
N LEU A 61 25.90 -15.07 -21.03
CA LEU A 61 26.29 -14.34 -22.22
C LEU A 61 25.58 -12.97 -22.33
N LYS A 62 24.24 -12.93 -22.16
CA LYS A 62 23.49 -11.65 -22.15
C LYS A 62 23.97 -10.70 -21.04
N ARG A 63 24.32 -11.24 -19.87
CA ARG A 63 24.88 -10.44 -18.77
C ARG A 63 26.26 -9.90 -19.12
N ALA A 64 27.11 -10.68 -19.78
CA ALA A 64 28.43 -10.25 -20.25
C ALA A 64 28.33 -9.13 -21.29
N TRP A 65 27.36 -9.22 -22.22
CA TRP A 65 27.06 -8.15 -23.17
C TRP A 65 26.63 -6.86 -22.46
N LYS A 66 25.69 -6.96 -21.51
CA LYS A 66 25.20 -5.81 -20.73
C LYS A 66 26.31 -5.12 -19.94
N LEU A 67 27.25 -5.88 -19.39
CA LEU A 67 28.39 -5.38 -18.62
C LEU A 67 29.61 -5.03 -19.49
N LYS A 68 29.49 -5.08 -20.82
CA LYS A 68 30.58 -4.81 -21.78
C LYS A 68 31.85 -5.67 -21.54
N ARG A 69 31.70 -6.89 -21.04
CA ARG A 69 32.82 -7.82 -20.73
C ARG A 69 33.28 -8.67 -21.92
N THR A 70 32.59 -8.59 -23.06
CA THR A 70 32.84 -9.40 -24.26
C THR A 70 32.55 -8.55 -25.50
N LYS A 71 32.97 -9.04 -26.69
CA LYS A 71 32.63 -8.40 -27.98
C LYS A 71 31.12 -8.20 -28.08
N GLN A 72 30.72 -6.97 -28.41
CA GLN A 72 29.32 -6.61 -28.49
C GLN A 72 28.62 -7.35 -29.64
N PRO A 73 27.43 -7.91 -29.40
CA PRO A 73 26.73 -8.72 -30.39
C PRO A 73 26.08 -7.84 -31.46
N THR A 74 26.07 -8.35 -32.69
CA THR A 74 25.24 -7.80 -33.78
C THR A 74 23.75 -8.00 -33.48
N LYS A 75 22.88 -7.30 -34.23
CA LYS A 75 21.42 -7.49 -34.16
C LYS A 75 21.02 -8.95 -34.45
N ALA A 76 21.70 -9.59 -35.40
CA ALA A 76 21.50 -11.01 -35.74
C ALA A 76 21.86 -11.93 -34.56
N ASN A 77 23.01 -11.73 -33.91
CA ASN A 77 23.42 -12.53 -32.75
C ASN A 77 22.45 -12.39 -31.57
N LYS A 78 21.94 -11.18 -31.31
CA LYS A 78 20.92 -10.95 -30.28
C LYS A 78 19.63 -11.72 -30.59
N LYS A 79 19.22 -11.74 -31.87
CA LYS A 79 18.03 -12.47 -32.33
C LYS A 79 18.19 -13.98 -32.09
N ILE A 80 19.28 -14.59 -32.56
CA ILE A 80 19.57 -16.03 -32.38
C ILE A 80 19.54 -16.44 -30.89
N VAL A 81 20.18 -15.66 -30.02
CA VAL A 81 20.19 -15.94 -28.58
C VAL A 81 18.79 -15.83 -27.97
N ASN A 82 18.01 -14.81 -28.35
CA ASN A 82 16.65 -14.66 -27.87
C ASN A 82 15.73 -15.79 -28.38
N ASP A 83 15.88 -16.21 -29.63
CA ASP A 83 15.10 -17.30 -30.22
C ASP A 83 15.42 -18.64 -29.53
N ARG A 84 16.71 -18.91 -29.25
CA ARG A 84 17.11 -20.10 -28.45
C ARG A 84 16.57 -20.05 -27.02
N LEU A 85 16.65 -18.89 -26.36
CA LEU A 85 16.06 -18.73 -25.02
C LEU A 85 14.56 -18.98 -25.05
N LYS A 86 13.88 -18.50 -26.10
CA LYS A 86 12.45 -18.70 -26.32
C LYS A 86 12.12 -20.19 -26.41
N VAL A 87 12.80 -20.94 -27.27
CA VAL A 87 12.62 -22.40 -27.41
C VAL A 87 12.85 -23.14 -26.08
N ILE A 88 13.91 -22.81 -25.35
CA ILE A 88 14.17 -23.43 -24.04
C ILE A 88 13.02 -23.10 -23.07
N MET A 89 12.57 -21.85 -23.02
CA MET A 89 11.47 -21.44 -22.15
C MET A 89 10.14 -22.11 -22.53
N GLN A 90 9.88 -22.33 -23.82
CA GLN A 90 8.73 -23.09 -24.32
C GLN A 90 8.74 -24.54 -23.82
N ALA A 91 9.90 -25.20 -23.78
CA ALA A 91 10.04 -26.57 -23.27
C ALA A 91 9.65 -26.69 -21.78
N TYR A 92 9.80 -25.61 -21.00
CA TYR A 92 9.33 -25.54 -19.59
C TYR A 92 7.94 -24.93 -19.44
N GLY A 93 7.26 -24.60 -20.55
CA GLY A 93 5.94 -23.95 -20.55
C GLY A 93 5.95 -22.52 -20.01
N LEU A 94 7.09 -21.82 -20.07
CA LEU A 94 7.33 -20.48 -19.51
C LEU A 94 7.47 -19.37 -20.56
N ASP A 95 7.21 -19.69 -21.83
CA ASP A 95 7.17 -18.69 -22.90
C ASP A 95 5.74 -18.49 -23.42
N SER A 96 5.42 -17.23 -23.70
CA SER A 96 4.14 -16.81 -24.26
C SER A 96 4.28 -16.71 -25.77
N ASP A 97 4.17 -17.83 -26.48
CA ASP A 97 4.03 -17.69 -27.92
C ASP A 97 2.67 -17.07 -28.24
N GLN A 98 2.67 -16.08 -29.14
CA GLN A 98 1.60 -15.18 -29.57
C GLN A 98 1.44 -13.87 -28.75
N GLY A 99 1.77 -12.76 -29.42
CA GLY A 99 1.70 -11.40 -28.90
C GLY A 99 0.38 -11.09 -28.22
N SER A 100 0.50 -10.40 -27.07
CA SER A 100 -0.43 -9.52 -26.34
C SER A 100 -1.96 -9.73 -26.32
N LYS A 101 -2.60 -10.40 -27.28
CA LYS A 101 -4.04 -10.60 -27.41
C LYS A 101 -4.53 -12.03 -27.09
N GLN A 102 -3.66 -13.05 -27.06
CA GLN A 102 -4.03 -14.42 -26.64
C GLN A 102 -3.06 -15.04 -25.62
N ARG A 103 -2.92 -14.40 -24.45
CA ARG A 103 -2.05 -14.88 -23.34
C ARG A 103 -2.53 -16.15 -22.62
N HIS A 104 -3.26 -17.05 -23.28
CA HIS A 104 -3.98 -18.14 -22.61
C HIS A 104 -3.57 -19.57 -22.97
N SER A 105 -2.82 -19.83 -24.05
CA SER A 105 -3.10 -21.10 -24.74
C SER A 105 -2.01 -22.15 -24.93
N ILE A 106 -0.70 -21.99 -24.69
CA ILE A 106 0.23 -23.05 -25.19
C ILE A 106 1.16 -23.72 -24.15
N GLY A 107 2.01 -23.01 -23.42
CA GLY A 107 2.94 -23.68 -22.48
C GLY A 107 2.30 -24.18 -21.17
N PHE A 108 1.79 -23.23 -20.38
CA PHE A 108 1.15 -23.49 -19.09
C PHE A 108 -0.25 -24.13 -19.22
N SER A 109 -0.95 -23.83 -20.32
CA SER A 109 -2.31 -24.29 -20.58
C SER A 109 -2.38 -25.82 -20.73
N GLY A 110 -1.36 -26.47 -21.29
CA GLY A 110 -1.34 -27.92 -21.51
C GLY A 110 -1.27 -28.69 -20.20
N PHE A 111 -0.45 -28.24 -19.25
CA PHE A 111 -0.42 -28.80 -17.89
C PHE A 111 -1.73 -28.51 -17.16
N VAL A 112 -2.21 -27.26 -17.21
CA VAL A 112 -3.47 -26.88 -16.57
C VAL A 112 -4.64 -27.70 -17.11
N LYS A 113 -4.77 -27.83 -18.43
CA LYS A 113 -5.84 -28.60 -19.07
C LYS A 113 -5.77 -30.08 -18.72
N ARG A 114 -4.57 -30.69 -18.70
CA ARG A 114 -4.41 -32.14 -18.48
C ARG A 114 -4.44 -32.56 -17.01
N HIS A 115 -3.86 -31.78 -16.11
CA HIS A 115 -3.61 -32.23 -14.73
C HIS A 115 -4.34 -31.40 -13.66
N VAL A 116 -4.69 -30.15 -13.97
CA VAL A 116 -5.32 -29.24 -13.00
C VAL A 116 -6.84 -29.19 -13.22
N ASN A 117 -7.28 -28.78 -14.40
CA ASN A 117 -8.70 -28.61 -14.74
C ASN A 117 -9.59 -29.82 -14.45
N PRO A 118 -9.17 -31.08 -14.67
CA PRO A 118 -10.00 -32.23 -14.35
C PRO A 118 -10.35 -32.33 -12.84
N ARG A 119 -9.45 -31.86 -11.96
CA ARG A 119 -9.64 -31.83 -10.50
C ARG A 119 -10.50 -30.65 -10.04
N PHE A 120 -10.63 -29.62 -10.87
CA PHE A 120 -11.34 -28.38 -10.56
C PHE A 120 -12.54 -28.17 -11.50
N LYS A 121 -13.16 -29.26 -11.98
CA LYS A 121 -14.39 -29.20 -12.78
C LYS A 121 -15.47 -28.44 -12.02
N GLY A 122 -16.16 -27.56 -12.73
CA GLY A 122 -17.23 -26.73 -12.19
C GLY A 122 -16.76 -25.41 -11.57
N LEU A 123 -15.47 -25.09 -11.46
CA LEU A 123 -15.06 -23.73 -11.07
C LEU A 123 -15.45 -22.67 -12.10
N MET A 124 -15.42 -21.41 -11.66
CA MET A 124 -15.76 -20.27 -12.50
C MET A 124 -14.67 -20.07 -13.56
N SER A 125 -14.93 -20.48 -14.81
CA SER A 125 -13.97 -20.41 -15.92
C SER A 125 -13.34 -19.02 -16.08
N VAL A 126 -14.14 -17.95 -15.98
CA VAL A 126 -13.67 -16.56 -16.06
C VAL A 126 -12.69 -16.22 -14.91
N ALA A 127 -12.96 -16.71 -13.70
CA ALA A 127 -12.07 -16.52 -12.57
C ALA A 127 -10.77 -17.32 -12.72
N MET A 128 -10.85 -18.56 -13.22
CA MET A 128 -9.68 -19.39 -13.50
C MET A 128 -8.76 -18.72 -14.54
N GLN A 129 -9.32 -18.14 -15.59
CA GLN A 129 -8.55 -17.37 -16.59
C GLN A 129 -7.90 -16.12 -15.98
N ALA A 130 -8.62 -15.41 -15.11
CA ALA A 130 -8.07 -14.26 -14.39
C ALA A 130 -6.91 -14.65 -13.46
N ILE A 131 -6.98 -15.81 -12.81
CA ILE A 131 -5.91 -16.38 -11.98
C ILE A 131 -4.68 -16.70 -12.85
N ILE A 132 -4.88 -17.39 -13.98
CA ILE A 132 -3.80 -17.72 -14.92
C ILE A 132 -3.10 -16.43 -15.39
N THR A 133 -3.89 -15.40 -15.75
CA THR A 133 -3.35 -14.11 -16.19
C THR A 133 -2.49 -13.46 -15.11
N ASP A 134 -2.94 -13.44 -13.85
CA ASP A 134 -2.18 -12.83 -12.74
C ASP A 134 -0.88 -13.61 -12.46
N VAL A 135 -0.91 -14.93 -12.60
CA VAL A 135 0.27 -15.78 -12.39
C VAL A 135 1.29 -15.54 -13.50
N TRP A 136 0.85 -15.43 -14.76
CA TRP A 136 1.72 -15.05 -15.88
C TRP A 136 2.41 -13.71 -15.68
N GLN A 137 1.67 -12.69 -15.25
CA GLN A 137 2.27 -11.40 -14.90
C GLN A 137 3.32 -11.53 -13.79
N GLY A 138 3.10 -12.44 -12.84
CA GLY A 138 4.09 -12.77 -11.83
C GLY A 138 5.33 -13.47 -12.39
N ILE A 139 5.16 -14.39 -13.35
CA ILE A 139 6.25 -15.08 -14.03
C ILE A 139 7.13 -14.07 -14.76
N ASP A 140 6.52 -13.13 -15.51
CA ASP A 140 7.24 -12.07 -16.21
C ASP A 140 8.12 -11.25 -15.26
N LYS A 141 7.59 -10.93 -14.08
CA LYS A 141 8.35 -10.21 -13.05
C LYS A 141 9.55 -11.01 -12.53
N VAL A 142 9.41 -12.32 -12.40
CA VAL A 142 10.47 -13.23 -11.93
C VAL A 142 11.55 -13.44 -12.99
N LEU A 143 11.17 -13.52 -14.26
CA LEU A 143 12.10 -13.78 -15.35
C LEU A 143 12.80 -12.50 -15.84
N TYR A 144 12.10 -11.36 -15.85
CA TYR A 144 12.58 -10.16 -16.53
C TYR A 144 12.73 -8.92 -15.63
N GLN A 145 12.11 -8.87 -14.46
CA GLN A 145 12.09 -7.68 -13.58
C GLN A 145 12.78 -7.89 -12.23
N GLY A 146 13.62 -8.92 -12.11
CA GLY A 146 14.47 -9.15 -10.93
C GLY A 146 13.77 -9.73 -9.70
N SER A 147 12.51 -10.18 -9.81
CA SER A 147 11.84 -10.87 -8.70
C SER A 147 12.41 -12.27 -8.48
N LYS A 148 12.53 -12.71 -7.22
CA LYS A 148 13.14 -14.02 -6.90
C LYS A 148 12.24 -15.21 -7.26
N GLN A 149 10.97 -15.16 -6.87
CA GLN A 149 9.97 -16.23 -7.06
C GLN A 149 8.54 -15.70 -6.97
N LEU A 150 7.56 -16.50 -7.39
CA LEU A 150 6.15 -16.19 -7.18
C LEU A 150 5.78 -16.42 -5.71
N HIS A 151 5.15 -15.43 -5.09
CA HIS A 151 4.61 -15.55 -3.74
C HIS A 151 3.15 -16.06 -3.77
N ILE A 152 2.86 -17.08 -2.96
CA ILE A 152 1.49 -17.57 -2.75
C ILE A 152 0.82 -16.66 -1.72
N LYS A 153 -0.22 -15.94 -2.14
CA LYS A 153 -1.06 -15.12 -1.25
C LYS A 153 -1.61 -15.96 -0.11
N ARG A 154 -1.81 -15.37 1.07
CA ARG A 154 -2.59 -16.03 2.13
C ARG A 154 -4.05 -16.16 1.69
N PHE A 155 -4.75 -17.20 2.14
CA PHE A 155 -6.17 -17.40 1.78
C PHE A 155 -7.05 -16.17 2.03
N ALA A 156 -6.88 -15.50 3.18
CA ALA A 156 -7.63 -14.28 3.52
C ALA A 156 -7.35 -13.08 2.59
N GLN A 157 -6.27 -13.11 1.81
CA GLN A 157 -5.91 -12.09 0.81
C GLN A 157 -6.30 -12.52 -0.61
N PHE A 158 -6.80 -13.75 -0.78
CA PHE A 158 -7.23 -14.25 -2.07
C PHE A 158 -8.61 -13.70 -2.43
N THR A 159 -8.79 -13.41 -3.72
CA THR A 159 -10.01 -12.83 -4.26
C THR A 159 -10.37 -13.55 -5.55
N ILE A 160 -11.65 -13.79 -5.78
CA ILE A 160 -12.16 -14.22 -7.08
C ILE A 160 -12.44 -12.95 -7.91
N ARG A 161 -11.92 -12.86 -9.14
CA ARG A 161 -12.08 -11.70 -10.03
C ARG A 161 -12.75 -12.09 -11.34
N SER A 162 -13.69 -11.28 -11.83
CA SER A 162 -14.20 -11.28 -13.21
C SER A 162 -14.01 -9.91 -13.84
N LYS A 163 -13.75 -9.85 -15.15
CA LYS A 163 -13.66 -8.57 -15.89
C LYS A 163 -15.02 -7.97 -16.27
N GLN A 164 -16.08 -8.76 -16.17
CA GLN A 164 -17.42 -8.37 -16.55
C GLN A 164 -18.46 -9.03 -15.64
N TRP A 165 -19.64 -8.42 -15.57
CA TRP A 165 -20.85 -9.15 -15.21
C TRP A 165 -21.02 -10.31 -16.18
N ASN A 166 -21.44 -11.47 -15.70
CA ASN A 166 -21.47 -12.66 -16.54
C ASN A 166 -22.59 -13.63 -16.14
N THR A 167 -22.59 -14.81 -16.76
CA THR A 167 -23.56 -15.88 -16.49
C THR A 167 -23.53 -16.41 -15.06
N GLN A 168 -22.49 -16.12 -14.27
CA GLN A 168 -22.34 -16.62 -12.91
C GLN A 168 -22.74 -15.59 -11.85
N PHE A 169 -22.65 -14.29 -12.14
CA PHE A 169 -23.13 -13.27 -11.22
C PHE A 169 -23.58 -11.95 -11.88
N SER A 170 -24.56 -11.32 -11.26
CA SER A 170 -25.15 -10.03 -11.63
C SER A 170 -25.48 -9.21 -10.38
N MET A 171 -25.75 -7.91 -10.55
CA MET A 171 -26.21 -7.06 -9.45
C MET A 171 -27.46 -6.29 -9.85
N ASP A 172 -28.49 -6.40 -9.01
CA ASP A 172 -29.66 -5.55 -9.04
C ASP A 172 -29.36 -4.32 -8.18
N LEU A 173 -29.16 -3.19 -8.86
CA LEU A 173 -28.78 -1.94 -8.23
C LEU A 173 -29.93 -1.35 -7.40
N ASN A 174 -31.15 -1.40 -7.93
CA ASN A 174 -32.33 -0.82 -7.31
C ASN A 174 -32.65 -1.49 -5.97
N HIS A 175 -32.62 -2.82 -5.97
CA HIS A 175 -32.94 -3.62 -4.77
C HIS A 175 -31.71 -3.93 -3.92
N ARG A 176 -30.50 -3.57 -4.37
CA ARG A 176 -29.22 -3.84 -3.68
C ARG A 176 -28.98 -5.33 -3.48
N ILE A 177 -29.21 -6.10 -4.54
CA ILE A 177 -29.10 -7.56 -4.48
C ILE A 177 -27.98 -7.99 -5.41
N PHE A 178 -26.96 -8.62 -4.84
CA PHE A 178 -25.97 -9.36 -5.62
C PHE A 178 -26.49 -10.79 -5.85
N HIS A 179 -26.57 -11.18 -7.11
CA HIS A 179 -27.01 -12.51 -7.51
C HIS A 179 -25.79 -13.35 -7.88
N PHE A 180 -25.61 -14.46 -7.18
CA PHE A 180 -24.72 -15.52 -7.61
C PHE A 180 -25.58 -16.63 -8.20
N LYS A 181 -25.62 -16.70 -9.52
CA LYS A 181 -26.58 -17.52 -10.28
C LYS A 181 -26.40 -19.01 -10.01
N ARG A 182 -25.16 -19.47 -9.80
CA ARG A 182 -24.87 -20.84 -9.38
C ARG A 182 -25.35 -21.07 -7.95
N GLY A 183 -26.20 -22.06 -7.73
CA GLY A 183 -26.83 -22.30 -6.43
C GLY A 183 -27.92 -21.29 -6.08
N LYS A 184 -28.32 -20.41 -7.02
CA LYS A 184 -29.42 -19.43 -6.88
C LYS A 184 -29.30 -18.55 -5.62
N HIS A 185 -28.08 -18.21 -5.21
CA HIS A 185 -27.86 -17.40 -4.02
C HIS A 185 -28.06 -15.91 -4.30
N ARG A 186 -28.82 -15.23 -3.44
CA ARG A 186 -29.05 -13.79 -3.46
C ARG A 186 -28.54 -13.16 -2.17
N PHE A 187 -27.76 -12.10 -2.28
CA PHE A 187 -27.15 -11.42 -1.15
C PHE A 187 -27.62 -9.97 -1.14
N LYS A 188 -28.24 -9.53 -0.04
CA LYS A 188 -28.46 -8.10 0.18
C LYS A 188 -27.10 -7.45 0.41
N THR A 189 -26.86 -6.28 -0.17
CA THR A 189 -25.65 -5.50 0.10
C THR A 189 -25.93 -4.42 1.16
N ALA A 190 -24.86 -3.93 1.80
CA ALA A 190 -24.94 -2.70 2.59
C ALA A 190 -25.54 -1.55 1.75
N ARG A 191 -26.17 -0.59 2.44
CA ARG A 191 -26.73 0.60 1.79
C ARG A 191 -25.58 1.40 1.18
N TYR A 192 -25.77 1.84 -0.06
CA TYR A 192 -24.90 2.82 -0.69
C TYR A 192 -25.55 4.22 -0.62
N ARG A 193 -24.74 5.27 -0.52
CA ARG A 193 -25.13 6.69 -0.44
C ARG A 193 -25.48 7.26 -1.82
N ALA A 194 -26.10 8.44 -1.85
CA ALA A 194 -26.42 9.15 -3.11
C ALA A 194 -25.19 9.33 -4.01
N TYR A 195 -24.06 9.75 -3.44
CA TYR A 195 -22.78 9.83 -4.14
C TYR A 195 -22.37 8.48 -4.73
N GLU A 196 -22.42 7.39 -3.96
CA GLU A 196 -22.04 6.06 -4.49
C GLU A 196 -22.96 5.62 -5.64
N ARG A 197 -24.25 6.02 -5.61
CA ARG A 197 -25.19 5.77 -6.71
C ARG A 197 -24.76 6.50 -7.98
N GLU A 198 -24.53 7.81 -7.89
CA GLU A 198 -24.10 8.67 -8.99
C GLU A 198 -22.76 8.20 -9.60
N VAL A 199 -21.81 7.87 -8.73
CA VAL A 199 -20.42 7.62 -9.09
C VAL A 199 -20.21 6.26 -9.72
N PHE A 200 -20.86 5.23 -9.18
CA PHE A 200 -20.54 3.84 -9.51
C PHE A 200 -21.62 3.14 -10.33
N PHE A 201 -22.76 3.78 -10.57
CA PHE A 201 -23.82 3.24 -11.41
C PHE A 201 -24.20 4.17 -12.57
N SER A 202 -23.36 5.15 -12.88
CA SER A 202 -23.45 5.90 -14.13
C SER A 202 -22.96 5.06 -15.32
N GLU A 203 -23.70 5.11 -16.42
CA GLU A 203 -23.42 4.34 -17.65
C GLU A 203 -22.11 4.75 -18.33
N TYR A 204 -21.62 5.96 -18.04
CA TYR A 204 -20.39 6.52 -18.62
C TYR A 204 -19.10 5.87 -18.11
N ARG A 205 -19.15 4.96 -17.12
CA ARG A 205 -17.94 4.32 -16.58
C ARG A 205 -17.76 2.90 -17.08
N GLN A 206 -16.62 2.67 -17.71
CA GLN A 206 -16.24 1.33 -18.14
C GLN A 206 -15.83 0.47 -16.93
N LEU A 207 -16.55 -0.64 -16.74
CA LEU A 207 -16.19 -1.66 -15.76
C LEU A 207 -14.82 -2.27 -16.11
N LYS A 208 -13.87 -2.28 -15.16
CA LYS A 208 -12.60 -3.00 -15.32
C LYS A 208 -12.67 -4.43 -14.81
N TYR A 209 -13.19 -4.59 -13.59
CA TYR A 209 -13.41 -5.89 -12.98
C TYR A 209 -14.23 -5.80 -11.70
N ILE A 210 -14.73 -6.96 -11.29
CA ILE A 210 -15.46 -7.20 -10.04
C ILE A 210 -14.71 -8.26 -9.26
N ARG A 211 -14.63 -8.10 -7.93
CA ARG A 211 -13.99 -9.06 -7.03
C ARG A 211 -14.89 -9.46 -5.88
N LEU A 212 -14.91 -10.75 -5.56
CA LEU A 212 -15.36 -11.23 -4.26
C LEU A 212 -14.17 -11.23 -3.30
N ILE A 213 -14.31 -10.55 -2.18
CA ILE A 213 -13.25 -10.38 -1.18
C ILE A 213 -13.70 -10.85 0.21
N GLN A 214 -12.73 -11.23 1.03
CA GLN A 214 -12.92 -11.56 2.44
C GLN A 214 -12.58 -10.36 3.33
N ILE A 215 -13.39 -10.12 4.34
CA ILE A 215 -13.22 -9.07 5.33
C ILE A 215 -13.10 -9.75 6.71
N ALA A 216 -11.97 -9.54 7.38
CA ALA A 216 -11.75 -10.08 8.73
C ALA A 216 -12.74 -9.44 9.71
N GLY A 217 -13.75 -10.19 10.18
CA GLY A 217 -14.62 -9.77 11.27
C GLY A 217 -14.16 -10.32 12.62
N ASN A 218 -14.69 -9.74 13.70
CA ASN A 218 -14.33 -10.13 15.07
C ASN A 218 -14.73 -11.59 15.36
N THR A 219 -15.99 -11.94 15.04
CA THR A 219 -16.55 -13.28 15.33
C THR A 219 -16.58 -14.19 14.12
N HIS A 220 -16.73 -13.66 12.91
CA HIS A 220 -16.79 -14.43 11.67
C HIS A 220 -16.22 -13.62 10.51
N THR A 221 -15.82 -14.31 9.45
CA THR A 221 -15.42 -13.67 8.19
C THR A 221 -16.65 -13.06 7.53
N LYS A 222 -16.53 -11.80 7.12
CA LYS A 222 -17.51 -11.10 6.29
C LYS A 222 -17.06 -11.13 4.84
N TYR A 223 -17.99 -10.89 3.92
CA TYR A 223 -17.70 -10.88 2.48
C TYR A 223 -18.15 -9.58 1.86
N ALA A 224 -17.48 -9.14 0.81
CA ALA A 224 -17.88 -7.98 0.03
C ALA A 224 -17.65 -8.21 -1.46
N ILE A 225 -18.43 -7.50 -2.28
CA ILE A 225 -18.17 -7.35 -3.70
C ILE A 225 -17.50 -6.00 -3.92
N GLN A 226 -16.33 -6.04 -4.54
CA GLN A 226 -15.56 -4.87 -4.92
C GLN A 226 -15.69 -4.66 -6.43
N ILE A 227 -16.25 -3.53 -6.84
CA ILE A 227 -16.45 -3.16 -8.24
C ILE A 227 -15.43 -2.09 -8.59
N THR A 228 -14.67 -2.31 -9.65
CA THR A 228 -13.62 -1.38 -10.11
C THR A 228 -13.95 -0.87 -11.50
N TYR A 229 -14.04 0.45 -11.62
CA TYR A 229 -14.28 1.17 -12.88
C TYR A 229 -13.03 1.91 -13.34
N SER A 230 -12.95 2.20 -14.63
CA SER A 230 -11.94 3.10 -15.18
C SER A 230 -12.18 4.55 -14.78
N GLY A 231 -11.09 5.32 -14.76
CA GLY A 231 -11.09 6.74 -14.46
C GLY A 231 -11.14 7.04 -12.96
N LEU A 232 -10.92 8.31 -12.63
CA LEU A 232 -11.08 8.84 -11.28
C LEU A 232 -12.55 8.93 -10.90
N PRO A 233 -12.94 8.71 -9.63
CA PRO A 233 -14.30 8.99 -9.19
C PRO A 233 -14.66 10.48 -9.38
N PRO A 234 -15.95 10.83 -9.54
CA PRO A 234 -16.42 12.21 -9.62
C PRO A 234 -15.89 13.06 -8.47
N ARG A 235 -15.60 14.32 -8.79
CA ARG A 235 -15.23 15.33 -7.80
C ARG A 235 -16.42 15.58 -6.88
N LYS A 236 -16.21 15.50 -5.57
CA LYS A 236 -17.17 16.07 -4.61
C LYS A 236 -17.15 17.58 -4.78
N ARG A 237 -18.32 18.20 -4.98
CA ARG A 237 -18.45 19.66 -5.07
C ARG A 237 -17.91 20.27 -3.78
N ARG A 238 -16.74 20.91 -3.88
CA ARG A 238 -16.05 21.61 -2.80
C ARG A 238 -15.40 22.85 -3.39
N THR A 239 -15.61 23.98 -2.73
CA THR A 239 -14.94 25.25 -2.99
C THR A 239 -13.54 25.16 -2.38
N THR A 240 -12.52 25.38 -3.19
CA THR A 240 -11.13 25.51 -2.74
C THR A 240 -10.79 26.98 -2.53
N ARG A 241 -10.12 27.31 -1.44
CA ARG A 241 -9.63 28.67 -1.16
C ARG A 241 -8.28 28.86 -1.86
N ALA A 242 -8.31 28.94 -3.19
CA ALA A 242 -7.10 28.90 -4.01
C ALA A 242 -6.35 30.25 -4.02
N SER A 243 -5.61 30.58 -2.95
CA SER A 243 -4.69 31.75 -2.96
C SER A 243 -3.25 31.44 -2.54
N SER A 244 -3.01 30.46 -1.65
CA SER A 244 -1.65 30.16 -1.16
C SER A 244 -1.30 28.67 -1.24
N PRO A 245 -0.01 28.32 -1.42
CA PRO A 245 0.44 26.93 -1.40
C PRO A 245 0.34 26.32 0.01
N VAL A 246 0.20 25.00 0.06
CA VAL A 246 0.29 24.19 1.28
C VAL A 246 1.64 23.48 1.27
N GLY A 247 2.48 23.76 2.26
CA GLY A 247 3.75 23.08 2.46
C GLY A 247 3.59 21.93 3.46
N ILE A 248 4.25 20.82 3.20
CA ILE A 248 4.16 19.61 4.02
C ILE A 248 5.56 19.08 4.35
N ASP A 249 5.79 18.81 5.63
CA ASP A 249 6.91 18.00 6.11
C ASP A 249 6.40 16.67 6.67
N ILE A 250 6.94 15.56 6.15
CA ILE A 250 6.57 14.21 6.56
C ILE A 250 7.80 13.53 7.14
N GLY A 251 7.77 13.25 8.44
CA GLY A 251 8.75 12.41 9.10
C GLY A 251 8.34 10.93 9.15
N PRO A 252 9.21 10.04 9.66
CA PRO A 252 8.86 8.63 9.88
C PRO A 252 7.68 8.41 10.85
N SER A 253 7.49 9.36 11.79
CA SER A 253 6.45 9.30 12.83
C SER A 253 5.66 10.59 13.02
N THR A 254 6.10 11.71 12.43
CA THR A 254 5.48 13.03 12.57
C THR A 254 4.96 13.54 11.23
N PHE A 255 3.98 14.42 11.28
CA PHE A 255 3.41 15.09 10.13
C PHE A 255 3.19 16.55 10.48
N ALA A 256 3.75 17.45 9.68
CA ALA A 256 3.55 18.88 9.79
C ALA A 256 3.04 19.45 8.45
N TYR A 257 2.17 20.45 8.52
CA TYR A 257 1.84 21.26 7.36
C TYR A 257 1.70 22.73 7.74
N TYR A 258 1.94 23.58 6.74
CA TYR A 258 1.71 25.01 6.82
C TYR A 258 0.92 25.48 5.60
N HIS A 259 -0.06 26.33 5.86
CA HIS A 259 -0.77 27.19 4.92
C HIS A 259 -0.93 28.55 5.60
N HIS A 260 -1.02 29.63 4.82
CA HIS A 260 -1.17 30.99 5.36
C HIS A 260 -2.26 31.09 6.44
N ASP A 261 -3.40 30.41 6.25
CA ASP A 261 -4.53 30.45 7.21
C ASP A 261 -4.44 29.40 8.33
N LYS A 262 -3.62 28.36 8.19
CA LYS A 262 -3.66 27.20 9.07
C LYS A 262 -2.37 26.38 9.04
N MET A 263 -1.91 25.98 10.22
CA MET A 263 -0.82 25.00 10.37
C MET A 263 -1.16 23.93 11.41
N ASN A 264 -0.45 22.82 11.35
CA ASN A 264 -0.54 21.76 12.36
C ASN A 264 0.76 20.96 12.46
N LEU A 265 0.98 20.36 13.64
CA LEU A 265 1.99 19.34 13.92
C LEU A 265 1.31 18.19 14.66
N SER A 266 1.53 16.96 14.21
CA SER A 266 0.87 15.78 14.79
C SER A 266 1.69 14.50 14.61
N VAL A 267 1.33 13.46 15.35
CA VAL A 267 1.78 12.10 15.05
C VAL A 267 1.17 11.71 13.72
N LEU A 268 1.98 11.14 12.84
CA LEU A 268 1.56 10.79 11.48
C LEU A 268 0.32 9.87 11.49
N ASN A 269 0.26 8.87 12.37
CA ASN A 269 -0.93 8.05 12.61
C ASN A 269 -1.31 8.07 14.10
N PRO A 270 -2.39 8.77 14.47
CA PRO A 270 -2.76 8.93 15.88
C PRO A 270 -3.29 7.65 16.53
N PHE A 271 -3.74 6.66 15.74
CA PHE A 271 -4.32 5.41 16.24
C PHE A 271 -3.25 4.34 16.59
N PHE A 272 -2.11 4.73 17.15
CA PHE A 272 -0.97 3.84 17.36
C PHE A 272 -0.94 3.15 18.75
N GLY A 273 -1.39 3.82 19.81
CA GLY A 273 -1.23 3.39 21.21
C GLY A 273 -1.99 2.12 21.60
N ASP A 274 -3.29 2.25 21.87
CA ASP A 274 -4.11 1.21 22.54
C ASP A 274 -4.18 -0.14 21.82
N ASP A 275 -4.21 -0.13 20.49
CA ASP A 275 -4.30 -1.35 19.70
C ASP A 275 -3.03 -2.21 19.81
N THR A 276 -1.88 -1.58 20.06
CA THR A 276 -0.58 -2.28 20.07
C THR A 276 -0.46 -3.20 21.28
N SER A 277 -0.92 -2.78 22.46
CA SER A 277 -0.93 -3.61 23.66
C SER A 277 -1.86 -4.82 23.53
N LYS A 278 -3.08 -4.60 23.00
CA LYS A 278 -4.05 -5.70 22.72
C LYS A 278 -3.51 -6.69 21.69
N ILE A 279 -2.83 -6.20 20.66
CA ILE A 279 -2.17 -7.03 19.64
C ILE A 279 -1.08 -7.90 20.29
N LYS A 280 -0.22 -7.32 21.13
CA LYS A 280 0.84 -8.06 21.85
C LYS A 280 0.22 -9.15 22.73
N GLN A 281 -0.77 -8.81 23.55
CA GLN A 281 -1.47 -9.77 24.42
C GLN A 281 -2.05 -10.96 23.62
N LEU A 282 -2.75 -10.69 22.51
CA LEU A 282 -3.26 -11.76 21.65
C LEU A 282 -2.15 -12.62 21.04
N GLN A 283 -1.02 -12.02 20.66
CA GLN A 283 0.14 -12.75 20.15
C GLN A 283 0.75 -13.65 21.23
N HIS A 284 0.89 -13.17 22.46
CA HIS A 284 1.35 -13.99 23.59
C HIS A 284 0.41 -15.16 23.86
N GLN A 285 -0.91 -14.91 23.98
CA GLN A 285 -1.91 -15.97 24.16
C GLN A 285 -1.88 -17.01 23.03
N MET A 286 -1.67 -16.57 21.79
CA MET A 286 -1.50 -17.46 20.65
C MET A 286 -0.23 -18.32 20.78
N THR A 287 0.90 -17.73 21.17
CA THR A 287 2.16 -18.44 21.38
C THR A 287 2.03 -19.47 22.50
N HIS A 288 1.49 -19.10 23.66
CA HIS A 288 1.23 -20.03 24.77
C HIS A 288 0.38 -21.21 24.33
N SER A 289 -0.75 -20.95 23.66
CA SER A 289 -1.59 -22.03 23.14
C SER A 289 -0.86 -22.93 22.13
N GLN A 290 0.09 -22.41 21.34
CA GLN A 290 0.88 -23.24 20.44
C GLN A 290 1.89 -24.10 21.18
N VAL A 291 2.61 -23.56 22.16
CA VAL A 291 3.64 -24.31 22.91
C VAL A 291 2.99 -25.40 23.74
N GLU A 292 1.98 -25.07 24.54
CA GLU A 292 1.29 -25.99 25.44
C GLU A 292 0.69 -27.19 24.69
N ASN A 293 0.15 -26.97 23.49
CA ASN A 293 -0.50 -28.00 22.69
C ASN A 293 0.45 -28.71 21.70
N ASN A 294 1.74 -28.33 21.67
CA ASN A 294 2.76 -28.91 20.79
C ASN A 294 4.14 -28.89 21.48
N PRO A 295 4.30 -29.54 22.64
CA PRO A 295 5.52 -29.46 23.45
C PRO A 295 6.75 -29.99 22.72
N ASP A 296 6.57 -30.96 21.82
CA ASP A 296 7.61 -31.55 20.97
C ASP A 296 8.04 -30.64 19.80
N ALA A 297 7.25 -29.63 19.46
CA ALA A 297 7.49 -28.78 18.29
C ALA A 297 8.30 -27.51 18.61
N PHE A 298 8.59 -27.25 19.88
CA PHE A 298 9.26 -26.03 20.32
C PHE A 298 10.32 -26.30 21.37
N GLU A 299 11.43 -25.58 21.28
CA GLU A 299 12.53 -25.59 22.25
C GLU A 299 12.89 -24.17 22.67
N LEU A 300 13.51 -24.02 23.84
CA LEU A 300 14.18 -22.78 24.23
C LEU A 300 15.63 -22.84 23.74
N THR A 301 16.04 -21.79 23.03
CA THR A 301 17.47 -21.58 22.71
C THR A 301 18.26 -21.24 23.98
N ALA A 302 19.59 -21.38 23.92
CA ALA A 302 20.49 -20.98 25.01
C ALA A 302 20.27 -19.53 25.52
N ASN A 303 19.79 -18.63 24.65
CA ASN A 303 19.50 -17.24 24.99
C ASN A 303 18.04 -17.02 25.44
N GLY A 304 17.33 -18.07 25.86
CA GLY A 304 15.96 -18.01 26.37
C GLY A 304 14.87 -17.75 25.32
N LYS A 305 15.20 -17.70 24.02
CA LYS A 305 14.20 -17.49 22.95
C LYS A 305 13.53 -18.79 22.54
N LEU A 306 12.20 -18.76 22.41
CA LEU A 306 11.42 -19.87 21.86
C LEU A 306 11.70 -20.07 20.37
N LYS A 307 11.98 -21.31 19.98
CA LYS A 307 12.32 -21.70 18.61
C LYS A 307 11.51 -22.91 18.19
N TYR A 308 11.01 -22.89 16.95
CA TYR A 308 10.31 -24.01 16.34
C TYR A 308 11.31 -25.07 15.84
N ILE A 309 11.05 -26.33 16.17
CA ILE A 309 11.83 -27.47 15.71
C ILE A 309 11.33 -27.89 14.33
N LYS A 310 12.20 -27.77 13.33
CA LYS A 310 11.85 -28.00 11.92
C LYS A 310 11.45 -29.46 11.71
N GLY A 311 10.25 -29.70 11.18
CA GLY A 311 9.74 -31.04 10.86
C GLY A 311 8.51 -31.42 11.67
N HIS A 312 8.30 -30.79 12.83
CA HIS A 312 7.15 -31.09 13.69
C HIS A 312 5.85 -30.47 13.17
N LYS A 313 4.74 -31.21 13.26
CA LYS A 313 3.42 -30.70 12.89
C LYS A 313 2.86 -29.88 14.05
N VAL A 314 2.52 -28.61 13.77
CA VAL A 314 1.90 -27.74 14.77
C VAL A 314 0.37 -27.83 14.71
N ARG A 315 -0.22 -28.51 15.68
CA ARG A 315 -1.65 -28.52 15.98
C ARG A 315 -2.12 -27.12 16.37
N ARG A 316 -3.19 -26.68 15.72
CA ARG A 316 -3.85 -25.40 16.01
C ARG A 316 -5.24 -25.65 16.58
N THR A 317 -5.39 -25.42 17.88
CA THR A 317 -6.66 -25.57 18.61
C THR A 317 -7.73 -24.60 18.10
N ASN A 318 -9.00 -24.86 18.47
CA ASN A 318 -10.08 -23.93 18.17
C ASN A 318 -9.91 -22.58 18.89
N ASN A 319 -9.30 -22.60 20.09
CA ASN A 319 -8.94 -21.37 20.81
C ASN A 319 -7.89 -20.56 20.02
N TYR A 320 -6.80 -21.19 19.56
CA TYR A 320 -5.80 -20.52 18.71
C TYR A 320 -6.45 -19.90 17.46
N LYS A 321 -7.35 -20.63 16.78
CA LYS A 321 -8.08 -20.12 15.62
C LYS A 321 -8.97 -18.92 15.98
N LYS A 322 -9.57 -18.89 17.18
CA LYS A 322 -10.36 -17.76 17.70
C LYS A 322 -9.48 -16.53 17.96
N LEU A 323 -8.35 -16.71 18.66
CA LEU A 323 -7.39 -15.65 18.93
C LEU A 323 -6.81 -15.05 17.63
N ARG A 324 -6.42 -15.90 16.69
CA ARG A 324 -5.93 -15.46 15.37
C ARG A 324 -6.96 -14.64 14.59
N ARG A 325 -8.26 -14.96 14.70
CA ARG A 325 -9.33 -14.16 14.08
C ARG A 325 -9.44 -12.78 14.73
N LYS A 326 -9.45 -12.71 16.06
CA LYS A 326 -9.42 -11.44 16.80
C LYS A 326 -8.21 -10.59 16.39
N LEU A 327 -7.04 -11.20 16.32
CA LEU A 327 -5.80 -10.52 15.89
C LEU A 327 -5.93 -9.96 14.47
N ASN A 328 -6.41 -10.75 13.51
CA ASN A 328 -6.64 -10.27 12.14
C ASN A 328 -7.69 -9.15 12.06
N TYR A 329 -8.73 -9.21 12.89
CA TYR A 329 -9.76 -8.17 12.99
C TYR A 329 -9.15 -6.85 13.50
N LEU A 330 -8.35 -6.88 14.58
CA LEU A 330 -7.68 -5.70 15.11
C LEU A 330 -6.71 -5.09 14.09
N TYR A 331 -5.88 -5.90 13.42
CA TYR A 331 -5.01 -5.39 12.36
C TYR A 331 -5.79 -4.70 11.23
N ARG A 332 -6.95 -5.25 10.84
CA ARG A 332 -7.82 -4.61 9.84
C ARG A 332 -8.40 -3.30 10.37
N LEU A 333 -8.88 -3.28 11.61
CA LEU A 333 -9.45 -2.09 12.24
C LEU A 333 -8.43 -0.95 12.27
N LYS A 334 -7.22 -1.22 12.77
CA LYS A 334 -6.08 -0.30 12.77
C LYS A 334 -5.78 0.24 11.36
N SER A 335 -5.75 -0.64 10.36
CA SER A 335 -5.52 -0.23 8.97
C SER A 335 -6.64 0.65 8.40
N ASN A 336 -7.89 0.40 8.78
CA ASN A 336 -9.05 1.17 8.35
C ASN A 336 -9.10 2.55 9.01
N HIS A 337 -8.85 2.64 10.32
CA HIS A 337 -8.76 3.91 11.05
C HIS A 337 -7.66 4.79 10.48
N ARG A 338 -6.46 4.24 10.27
CA ARG A 338 -5.36 4.95 9.62
C ARG A 338 -5.73 5.47 8.22
N LYS A 339 -6.36 4.62 7.40
CA LYS A 339 -6.80 5.05 6.06
C LYS A 339 -7.85 6.16 6.15
N TYR A 340 -8.83 6.02 7.04
CA TYR A 340 -9.87 7.04 7.25
C TYR A 340 -9.25 8.39 7.64
N TYR A 341 -8.34 8.38 8.62
CA TYR A 341 -7.61 9.57 9.04
C TYR A 341 -6.87 10.23 7.87
N PHE A 342 -6.07 9.47 7.12
CA PHE A 342 -5.36 10.01 5.96
C PHE A 342 -6.29 10.55 4.86
N GLU A 343 -7.45 9.92 4.65
CA GLU A 343 -8.46 10.43 3.72
C GLU A 343 -9.09 11.74 4.19
N THR A 344 -9.30 11.91 5.49
CA THR A 344 -9.82 13.15 6.09
C THR A 344 -8.77 14.24 6.06
N LEU A 345 -7.55 13.96 6.52
CA LEU A 345 -6.43 14.90 6.47
C LEU A 345 -6.16 15.39 5.04
N SER A 346 -6.05 14.47 4.08
CA SER A 346 -5.82 14.87 2.68
C SER A 346 -7.00 15.62 2.07
N ASN A 347 -8.22 15.43 2.59
CA ASN A 347 -9.38 16.21 2.18
C ASN A 347 -9.32 17.66 2.70
N GLU A 348 -8.74 17.87 3.89
CA GLU A 348 -8.49 19.19 4.47
C GLU A 348 -7.40 19.93 3.69
N LEU A 349 -6.26 19.27 3.44
CA LEU A 349 -5.15 19.86 2.68
C LEU A 349 -5.57 20.32 1.28
N VAL A 350 -6.32 19.48 0.56
CA VAL A 350 -6.84 19.82 -0.78
C VAL A 350 -7.93 20.90 -0.74
N ALA A 351 -8.62 21.07 0.39
CA ALA A 351 -9.58 22.17 0.55
C ALA A 351 -8.87 23.52 0.79
N LEU A 352 -7.70 23.50 1.42
CA LEU A 352 -6.83 24.67 1.56
C LEU A 352 -6.26 25.07 0.20
N SER A 353 -5.58 24.16 -0.50
CA SER A 353 -4.99 24.47 -1.81
C SER A 353 -4.80 23.24 -2.70
N HIS A 354 -4.78 23.46 -4.02
CA HIS A 354 -4.34 22.45 -4.98
C HIS A 354 -2.83 22.49 -5.20
N ASP A 355 -2.16 23.59 -4.86
CA ASP A 355 -0.69 23.68 -4.85
C ASP A 355 -0.18 23.12 -3.51
N ILE A 356 0.10 21.82 -3.51
CA ILE A 356 0.67 21.11 -2.36
C ILE A 356 2.13 20.77 -2.67
N ARG A 357 3.02 21.28 -1.83
CA ARG A 357 4.48 21.12 -1.97
C ARG A 357 5.01 20.26 -0.84
N MET A 358 5.79 19.24 -1.18
CA MET A 358 6.33 18.29 -0.20
C MET A 358 7.68 17.72 -0.62
N GLU A 359 8.51 17.40 0.36
CA GLU A 359 9.80 16.76 0.12
C GLU A 359 9.65 15.36 -0.53
N LYS A 360 10.53 15.08 -1.50
CA LYS A 360 10.66 13.76 -2.13
C LYS A 360 11.42 12.79 -1.21
N VAL A 361 10.76 12.38 -0.15
CA VAL A 361 11.34 11.49 0.87
C VAL A 361 11.50 10.05 0.37
N SER A 362 12.61 9.41 0.76
CA SER A 362 12.86 7.99 0.48
C SER A 362 12.31 7.10 1.61
N VAL A 363 11.03 6.77 1.54
CA VAL A 363 10.41 5.86 2.53
C VAL A 363 11.06 4.47 2.51
N ALA A 364 11.52 4.01 1.34
CA ALA A 364 12.28 2.77 1.23
C ALA A 364 13.61 2.83 1.99
N GLY A 365 14.30 3.97 1.96
CA GLY A 365 15.51 4.21 2.75
C GLY A 365 15.23 4.15 4.25
N TRP A 366 14.15 4.83 4.70
CA TRP A 366 13.75 4.76 6.11
C TRP A 366 13.38 3.33 6.54
N GLN A 367 12.76 2.53 5.66
CA GLN A 367 12.37 1.15 5.95
C GLN A 367 13.58 0.21 6.06
N ALA A 368 14.61 0.44 5.24
CA ALA A 368 15.85 -0.34 5.29
C ALA A 368 16.75 0.04 6.49
N GLY A 369 16.61 1.27 7.00
CA GLY A 369 17.34 1.78 8.16
C GLY A 369 16.66 1.51 9.51
N LEU A 370 16.96 2.36 10.49
CA LEU A 370 16.52 2.22 11.89
C LEU A 370 15.00 2.40 12.12
N PHE A 371 14.25 2.87 11.12
CA PHE A 371 12.83 3.24 11.27
C PHE A 371 11.83 2.20 10.75
N GLY A 372 12.28 0.97 10.45
CA GLY A 372 11.43 -0.07 9.86
C GLY A 372 10.16 -0.41 10.67
N SER A 373 10.25 -0.39 12.01
CA SER A 373 9.11 -0.61 12.91
C SER A 373 8.12 0.56 12.91
N SER A 374 8.61 1.80 12.91
CA SER A 374 7.81 3.03 12.87
C SER A 374 7.04 3.11 11.55
N ILE A 375 7.70 2.92 10.41
CA ILE A 375 7.07 3.01 9.07
C ILE A 375 5.99 1.97 8.88
N THR A 376 6.21 0.75 9.38
CA THR A 376 5.20 -0.32 9.30
C THR A 376 3.88 0.11 9.97
N ASN A 377 3.97 0.93 11.02
CA ASN A 377 2.81 1.37 11.80
C ASN A 377 2.25 2.73 11.36
N GLN A 378 3.13 3.64 10.93
CA GLN A 378 2.81 5.04 10.59
C GLN A 378 2.45 5.20 9.11
N ALA A 379 3.00 4.37 8.22
CA ALA A 379 2.68 4.29 6.79
C ALA A 379 2.70 5.62 5.99
N PRO A 380 3.80 6.41 6.02
CA PRO A 380 3.91 7.68 5.30
C PRO A 380 3.63 7.57 3.79
N SER A 381 4.10 6.51 3.13
CA SER A 381 3.78 6.26 1.70
C SER A 381 2.28 6.22 1.42
N GLN A 382 1.46 5.76 2.38
CA GLN A 382 0.02 5.69 2.22
C GLN A 382 -0.59 7.09 2.20
N LEU A 383 -0.14 8.01 3.07
CA LEU A 383 -0.58 9.40 3.08
C LEU A 383 -0.21 10.10 1.76
N MET A 384 1.06 10.02 1.35
CA MET A 384 1.54 10.60 0.08
C MET A 384 0.71 10.11 -1.12
N ALA A 385 0.41 8.82 -1.18
CA ALA A 385 -0.41 8.25 -2.26
C ALA A 385 -1.87 8.73 -2.22
N ILE A 386 -2.43 8.98 -1.04
CA ILE A 386 -3.79 9.52 -0.89
C ILE A 386 -3.84 10.99 -1.32
N ILE A 387 -2.86 11.81 -0.91
CA ILE A 387 -2.74 13.22 -1.34
C ILE A 387 -2.66 13.29 -2.87
N LYS A 388 -1.71 12.56 -3.47
CA LYS A 388 -1.54 12.48 -4.93
C LYS A 388 -2.84 12.12 -5.64
N ARG A 389 -3.52 11.07 -5.16
CA ARG A 389 -4.79 10.62 -5.75
C ARG A 389 -5.89 11.66 -5.63
N LYS A 390 -5.96 12.41 -4.51
CA LYS A 390 -6.98 13.45 -4.33
C LYS A 390 -6.70 14.66 -5.23
N LEU A 391 -5.46 15.12 -5.34
CA LEU A 391 -5.07 16.21 -6.26
C LEU A 391 -5.39 15.86 -7.72
N ALA A 392 -5.14 14.61 -8.12
CA ALA A 392 -5.46 14.14 -9.47
C ALA A 392 -6.96 14.29 -9.82
N LEU A 393 -7.88 14.27 -8.83
CA LEU A 393 -9.32 14.54 -9.05
C LEU A 393 -9.61 15.96 -9.56
N PHE A 394 -8.67 16.87 -9.36
CA PHE A 394 -8.75 18.27 -9.73
C PHE A 394 -7.79 18.60 -10.89
N GLY A 395 -7.09 17.60 -11.45
CA GLY A 395 -6.10 17.81 -12.51
C GLY A 395 -4.72 18.25 -12.02
N TYR A 396 -4.46 18.18 -10.71
CA TYR A 396 -3.18 18.59 -10.11
C TYR A 396 -2.34 17.38 -9.68
N GLU A 397 -1.05 17.63 -9.51
CA GLU A 397 -0.08 16.73 -8.92
C GLU A 397 0.70 17.49 -7.84
N PRO A 398 1.20 16.82 -6.77
CA PRO A 398 1.99 17.51 -5.76
C PRO A 398 3.35 17.93 -6.33
N VAL A 399 3.83 19.11 -5.93
CA VAL A 399 5.18 19.57 -6.21
C VAL A 399 6.14 18.80 -5.31
N LEU A 400 7.10 18.09 -5.91
CA LEU A 400 8.06 17.25 -5.20
C LEU A 400 9.40 17.96 -5.06
N ILE A 401 9.70 18.40 -3.85
CA ILE A 401 10.93 19.15 -3.51
C ILE A 401 12.11 18.17 -3.39
N ASN A 402 13.24 18.55 -4.00
CA ASN A 402 14.49 17.83 -3.97
C ASN A 402 15.17 17.98 -2.60
N THR A 403 15.08 16.92 -1.80
CA THR A 403 15.62 16.86 -0.43
C THR A 403 17.12 17.09 -0.32
N VAL A 404 17.90 16.74 -1.36
CA VAL A 404 19.37 16.87 -1.35
C VAL A 404 19.79 18.30 -1.61
N LYS A 405 19.04 19.03 -2.44
CA LYS A 405 19.35 20.41 -2.80
C LYS A 405 18.72 21.41 -1.82
N ALA A 406 17.42 21.28 -1.58
CA ALA A 406 16.65 22.23 -0.79
C ALA A 406 16.95 22.14 0.72
N LYS A 407 17.22 20.93 1.22
CA LYS A 407 17.55 20.62 2.62
C LYS A 407 16.74 21.47 3.63
N LEU A 408 15.41 21.48 3.52
CA LEU A 408 14.55 22.42 4.25
C LEU A 408 14.73 22.32 5.78
N SER A 409 14.92 21.09 6.27
CA SER A 409 15.20 20.83 7.68
C SER A 409 16.50 21.47 8.19
N GLN A 410 17.42 21.83 7.31
CA GLN A 410 18.73 22.44 7.62
C GLN A 410 18.81 23.94 7.28
N TYR A 411 17.94 24.43 6.39
CA TYR A 411 17.98 25.82 5.91
C TYR A 411 17.44 26.83 6.92
N GLN A 412 18.07 28.01 7.01
CA GLN A 412 17.60 29.18 7.76
C GLN A 412 17.47 30.37 6.80
N HIS A 413 16.34 31.10 6.87
CA HIS A 413 16.01 32.12 5.86
C HIS A 413 16.64 33.49 6.13
N ASP A 414 16.89 33.80 7.40
CA ASP A 414 17.54 35.02 7.88
C ASP A 414 19.01 35.10 7.44
N THR A 415 19.75 33.99 7.55
CA THR A 415 21.16 33.91 7.14
C THR A 415 21.35 33.38 5.72
N LYS A 416 20.31 32.76 5.13
CA LYS A 416 20.37 31.95 3.91
C LYS A 416 21.39 30.81 3.97
N GLN A 417 21.73 30.34 5.17
CA GLN A 417 22.71 29.28 5.40
C GLN A 417 22.05 27.93 5.74
N TYR A 418 22.85 26.87 5.62
CA TYR A 418 22.47 25.51 5.98
C TYR A 418 23.22 25.08 7.23
N HIS A 419 22.48 24.76 8.28
CA HIS A 419 23.03 24.23 9.52
C HIS A 419 22.69 22.75 9.61
N GLN A 420 23.70 21.91 9.86
CA GLN A 420 23.44 20.51 10.15
C GLN A 420 22.54 20.44 11.38
N ALA A 421 21.47 19.66 11.28
CA ALA A 421 20.65 19.36 12.44
C ALA A 421 21.54 18.57 13.41
N ASN A 422 21.87 19.16 14.57
CA ASN A 422 22.50 18.43 15.65
C ASN A 422 21.64 17.20 15.97
N SER A 423 22.29 16.07 16.24
CA SER A 423 21.64 14.78 16.50
C SER A 423 20.82 14.73 17.79
N ASP A 424 20.74 15.84 18.52
CA ASP A 424 20.06 15.90 19.79
C ASP A 424 18.56 16.10 19.58
N LEU A 425 17.77 15.10 19.99
CA LEU A 425 16.31 15.07 19.84
C LEU A 425 15.63 16.23 20.59
N ASN A 426 16.35 16.86 21.53
CA ASN A 426 15.89 17.96 22.37
C ASN A 426 15.86 19.33 21.67
N HIS A 427 16.54 19.51 20.53
CA HIS A 427 16.54 20.77 19.77
C HIS A 427 15.58 20.72 18.57
N ARG A 428 14.27 20.69 18.86
CA ARG A 428 13.20 20.79 17.84
C ARG A 428 12.74 22.22 17.54
N ALA A 429 13.42 23.21 18.09
CA ALA A 429 13.30 24.61 17.73
C ALA A 429 14.50 25.04 16.87
N LYS A 430 14.24 25.80 15.81
CA LYS A 430 15.23 26.59 15.07
C LYS A 430 15.18 28.01 15.61
N LYS A 431 16.34 28.53 16.00
CA LYS A 431 16.54 29.94 16.30
C LYS A 431 16.67 30.70 14.99
N ILE A 432 15.86 31.74 14.81
CA ILE A 432 15.84 32.59 13.61
C ILE A 432 15.87 34.04 14.08
N ASN A 433 16.79 34.84 13.52
CA ASN A 433 16.87 36.26 13.81
C ASN A 433 15.92 37.05 12.90
N MET A 434 15.14 37.96 13.49
CA MET A 434 14.35 38.94 12.76
C MET A 434 14.55 40.30 13.44
N ASP A 435 15.10 41.25 12.70
CA ASP A 435 15.40 42.61 13.17
C ASP A 435 16.22 42.65 14.48
N GLY A 436 17.23 41.79 14.60
CA GLY A 436 18.10 41.71 15.77
C GLY A 436 17.55 40.88 16.93
N THR A 437 16.30 40.41 16.85
CA THR A 437 15.66 39.60 17.88
C THR A 437 15.61 38.12 17.47
N GLU A 438 15.96 37.21 18.38
CA GLU A 438 15.93 35.76 18.13
C GLU A 438 14.57 35.14 18.49
N TYR A 439 13.99 34.37 17.57
CA TYR A 439 12.72 33.67 17.75
C TYR A 439 12.86 32.15 17.58
N ASN A 440 12.03 31.39 18.29
CA ASN A 440 12.01 29.93 18.23
C ASN A 440 10.93 29.41 17.25
N ALA A 441 11.36 28.93 16.08
CA ALA A 441 10.50 28.27 15.10
C ALA A 441 10.53 26.74 15.28
N GLN A 442 9.39 26.08 15.42
CA GLN A 442 9.32 24.63 15.50
C GLN A 442 9.82 24.03 14.19
N ARG A 443 10.85 23.18 14.25
CA ARG A 443 11.65 22.74 13.11
C ARG A 443 10.86 22.08 11.97
N ASP A 444 9.93 21.18 12.30
CA ASP A 444 9.17 20.41 11.32
C ASP A 444 8.12 21.31 10.65
N VAL A 445 7.44 22.16 11.42
CA VAL A 445 6.45 23.12 10.90
C VAL A 445 7.13 24.25 10.13
N TYR A 446 8.31 24.69 10.57
CA TYR A 446 9.14 25.64 9.85
C TYR A 446 9.64 25.06 8.52
N SER A 447 9.98 23.76 8.47
CA SER A 447 10.31 23.08 7.21
C SER A 447 9.10 23.04 6.25
N ALA A 448 7.89 22.83 6.79
CA ALA A 448 6.66 22.94 6.02
C ALA A 448 6.39 24.38 5.54
N PHE A 449 6.69 25.40 6.36
CA PHE A 449 6.65 26.81 5.95
C PHE A 449 7.61 27.09 4.79
N LEU A 450 8.89 26.70 4.92
CA LEU A 450 9.87 26.83 3.84
C LEU A 450 9.43 26.11 2.55
N ALA A 451 8.75 24.96 2.66
CA ALA A 451 8.24 24.25 1.49
C ALA A 451 7.25 25.10 0.67
N THR A 452 6.47 26.00 1.29
CA THR A 452 5.59 26.95 0.58
C THR A 452 6.33 27.99 -0.24
N LYS A 453 7.62 28.18 0.03
CA LYS A 453 8.49 29.18 -0.59
C LYS A 453 9.38 28.60 -1.69
N VAL A 454 9.31 27.29 -1.94
CA VAL A 454 10.09 26.65 -3.01
C VAL A 454 9.47 26.95 -4.37
N LEU A 455 10.17 27.68 -5.23
CA LEU A 455 9.69 28.14 -6.54
C LEU A 455 9.68 27.03 -7.61
N ASP A 456 10.67 26.13 -7.56
CA ASP A 456 10.86 25.03 -8.49
C ASP A 456 10.88 23.68 -7.75
N ASP A 457 11.99 22.94 -7.78
CA ASP A 457 12.21 21.75 -6.97
C ASP A 457 13.22 21.96 -5.83
N CYS A 458 13.89 23.12 -5.72
CA CYS A 458 14.86 23.35 -4.65
C CYS A 458 15.13 24.81 -4.25
N THR A 459 14.77 25.79 -5.07
CA THR A 459 15.08 27.20 -4.86
C THR A 459 14.05 27.83 -3.93
N ILE A 460 14.48 28.31 -2.77
CA ILE A 460 13.63 28.96 -1.76
C ILE A 460 13.60 30.46 -2.05
N SER A 461 12.41 31.05 -2.21
CA SER A 461 12.26 32.49 -2.38
C SER A 461 12.64 33.25 -1.11
N ASP A 462 12.92 34.54 -1.25
CA ASP A 462 13.06 35.41 -0.08
C ASP A 462 11.77 35.40 0.75
N ILE A 463 11.95 35.47 2.07
CA ILE A 463 10.89 35.48 3.08
C ILE A 463 10.97 36.83 3.77
N SER A 464 9.87 37.58 3.80
CA SER A 464 9.84 38.86 4.50
C SER A 464 9.63 38.67 6.00
N ASN A 465 10.01 39.69 6.78
CA ASN A 465 9.77 39.70 8.22
C ASN A 465 8.27 39.58 8.54
N ASP A 466 7.38 40.16 7.73
CA ASP A 466 5.94 40.07 7.96
C ASP A 466 5.40 38.66 7.72
N GLU A 467 5.91 37.95 6.72
CA GLU A 467 5.58 36.55 6.50
C GLU A 467 6.06 35.66 7.65
N PHE A 468 7.25 35.93 8.18
CA PHE A 468 7.78 35.20 9.33
C PHE A 468 7.04 35.54 10.63
N ARG A 469 6.66 36.81 10.87
CA ARG A 469 5.78 37.22 11.97
C ARG A 469 4.46 36.48 11.94
N HIS A 470 3.82 36.42 10.78
CA HIS A 470 2.57 35.70 10.61
C HIS A 470 2.72 34.19 10.87
N PHE A 471 3.84 33.60 10.45
CA PHE A 471 4.19 32.23 10.80
C PHE A 471 4.29 32.04 12.33
N LEU A 472 4.98 32.92 13.05
CA LEU A 472 5.17 32.81 14.50
C LEU A 472 3.82 32.90 15.26
N ILE A 473 2.96 33.84 14.90
CA ILE A 473 1.61 33.99 15.51
C ILE A 473 0.79 32.70 15.33
N ASN A 474 0.77 32.15 14.11
CA ASN A 474 0.06 30.92 13.82
C ASN A 474 0.66 29.70 14.54
N GLN A 475 1.97 29.72 14.82
CA GLN A 475 2.67 28.67 15.54
C GLN A 475 2.28 28.67 17.02
N GLU A 476 2.21 29.84 17.66
CA GLU A 476 1.77 29.98 19.05
C GLU A 476 0.35 29.41 19.21
N GLN A 477 -0.58 29.83 18.34
CA GLN A 477 -1.94 29.29 18.35
C GLN A 477 -1.98 27.77 18.13
N MET A 478 -1.11 27.23 17.27
CA MET A 478 -1.00 25.79 17.06
C MET A 478 -0.49 25.08 18.31
N VAL A 479 0.55 25.62 18.96
CA VAL A 479 1.13 25.07 20.19
C VAL A 479 0.09 25.05 21.32
N ASP A 480 -0.66 26.13 21.50
CA ASP A 480 -1.71 26.22 22.52
C ASP A 480 -2.82 25.19 22.30
N ARG A 481 -3.28 25.03 21.05
CA ARG A 481 -4.25 23.98 20.69
C ARG A 481 -3.72 22.59 21.02
N ILE A 482 -2.47 22.29 20.65
CA ILE A 482 -1.87 20.97 20.88
C ILE A 482 -1.73 20.68 22.38
N LYS A 483 -1.34 21.67 23.18
CA LYS A 483 -1.27 21.54 24.65
C LYS A 483 -2.64 21.30 25.27
N ALA A 484 -3.68 21.98 24.79
CA ALA A 484 -5.04 21.82 25.30
C ALA A 484 -5.66 20.44 24.98
N GLU A 485 -5.22 19.77 23.89
CA GLU A 485 -5.75 18.48 23.46
C GLU A 485 -5.14 17.26 24.22
N ASP A 486 -4.05 17.46 24.98
CA ASP A 486 -3.34 16.59 25.95
C ASP A 486 -3.02 15.12 25.51
N ASN A 487 -3.40 14.67 24.32
CA ASN A 487 -3.42 13.25 23.98
C ASN A 487 -2.41 12.79 22.92
N MET A 488 -1.59 13.68 22.34
CA MET A 488 -0.82 13.34 21.13
C MET A 488 0.58 13.95 21.01
N ILE A 489 1.15 14.52 22.07
CA ILE A 489 2.50 15.10 22.02
C ILE A 489 3.53 13.98 22.17
N LEU A 490 4.28 13.66 21.11
CA LEU A 490 5.49 12.86 21.27
C LEU A 490 6.60 13.76 21.79
N GLU A 491 7.42 13.28 22.73
CA GLU A 491 8.66 13.97 23.14
C GLU A 491 9.49 14.40 21.93
N SER A 492 9.52 13.56 20.88
CA SER A 492 10.20 13.84 19.63
C SER A 492 9.69 15.07 18.86
N MET A 493 8.56 15.67 19.24
CA MET A 493 8.05 16.92 18.66
C MET A 493 8.64 18.16 19.34
N GLY A 494 9.16 18.02 20.56
CA GLY A 494 9.80 19.08 21.35
C GLY A 494 8.91 20.26 21.73
N ILE A 495 7.58 20.08 21.73
CA ILE A 495 6.61 21.11 22.14
C ILE A 495 6.64 21.35 23.66
N SER A 496 6.99 20.33 24.45
CA SER A 496 7.01 20.37 25.91
C SER A 496 8.21 21.14 26.53
N TYR A 497 9.26 21.43 25.77
CA TYR A 497 10.54 21.92 26.32
C TYR A 497 10.85 23.40 26.01
N HIS A 498 10.23 24.02 25.00
CA HIS A 498 10.70 25.31 24.44
C HIS A 498 9.63 26.42 24.38
N TYR A 499 8.42 26.16 24.85
CA TYR A 499 7.29 27.09 24.78
C TYR A 499 6.64 27.20 26.16
N THR A 500 7.30 27.83 27.12
CA THR A 500 6.69 28.23 28.40
C THR A 500 5.94 29.55 28.22
N ILE A 501 4.76 29.65 28.85
CA ILE A 501 3.95 30.87 28.91
C ILE A 501 4.78 31.93 29.64
N SER A 502 5.01 33.08 29.00
CA SER A 502 5.32 34.34 29.71
C SER A 502 4.01 35.05 29.98
#